data_AF-A0AA96U0R0-F1
#
_entry.id   AF-A0AA96U0R0-F1
#
_cell.length_a   1.000
_cell.length_b   1.000
_cell.length_c   1.000
_cell.angle_alpha   90.00
_cell.angle_beta   90.00
_cell.angle_gamma   90.00
#
_symmetry.space_group_name_H-M   'P 1'
#
loop_
_entity.id
_entity.type
_entity.pdbx_description
1 polymer ?
#
loop_
_entity_poly.entity_id
_entity_poly.type
_entity_poly.pdbx_seq_one_letter_code
_entity_poly.pdbx_strand_id
1 'polypeptide(L)'
;MNNSIIPPAIGQVWPGQGGIYAGIAPARNGNAAYHLIIADSDIDSLEWGPYDDESSATSLIDGLANTQALLESGPTHPAAQAAAAYAADGHTDFYLPAAAELYEAWLNLDDRPWGWTWSSSQRTTSSALCLNFADGTQSLSGKSYARSVRPVRKVPIQ
;
A
#
# COMPACT_ATOMS: atom_id res chain seq x y z
N MET A 1 25.41 -15.16 9.61
CA MET A 1 25.15 -15.68 8.26
C MET A 1 24.19 -14.72 7.59
N ASN A 2 24.59 -14.04 6.52
CA ASN A 2 23.67 -13.19 5.77
C ASN A 2 22.68 -14.11 5.05
N ASN A 3 21.48 -14.24 5.58
CA ASN A 3 20.39 -14.94 4.91
C ASN A 3 19.94 -14.02 3.77
N SER A 4 20.54 -14.15 2.59
CA SER A 4 20.08 -13.43 1.41
C SER A 4 18.69 -13.94 1.08
N ILE A 5 17.69 -13.05 1.14
CA ILE A 5 16.29 -13.39 0.91
C ILE A 5 16.07 -13.32 -0.60
N ILE A 6 15.94 -14.48 -1.25
CA ILE A 6 15.71 -14.56 -2.70
C ILE A 6 14.21 -14.33 -2.96
N PRO A 7 13.82 -13.32 -3.76
CA PRO A 7 12.43 -13.13 -4.14
C PRO A 7 11.95 -14.26 -5.06
N PRO A 8 10.69 -14.69 -4.95
CA PRO A 8 10.10 -15.63 -5.91
C PRO A 8 9.83 -14.93 -7.25
N ALA A 9 9.16 -15.62 -8.18
CA ALA A 9 8.64 -14.95 -9.37
C ALA A 9 7.55 -13.94 -8.97
N ILE A 10 7.41 -12.87 -9.76
CA ILE A 10 6.31 -11.91 -9.62
C ILE A 10 4.97 -12.65 -9.60
N GLY A 11 4.06 -12.23 -8.71
CA GLY A 11 2.73 -12.83 -8.56
C GLY A 11 2.68 -14.07 -7.67
N GLN A 12 3.83 -14.60 -7.24
CA GLN A 12 3.90 -15.71 -6.29
C GLN A 12 3.97 -15.21 -4.85
N VAL A 13 3.39 -15.99 -3.93
CA VAL A 13 3.61 -15.82 -2.48
C VAL A 13 5.10 -15.91 -2.20
N TRP A 14 5.64 -14.96 -1.43
CA TRP A 14 7.01 -14.98 -0.93
C TRP A 14 7.03 -15.68 0.43
N PRO A 15 7.48 -16.94 0.52
CA PRO A 15 7.35 -17.72 1.75
C PRO A 15 8.06 -17.04 2.93
N GLY A 16 7.34 -16.87 4.03
CA GLY A 16 7.87 -16.26 5.25
C GLY A 16 8.03 -14.75 5.16
N GLN A 17 7.48 -14.09 4.14
CA GLN A 17 7.55 -12.63 3.98
C GLN A 17 6.17 -11.95 4.01
N GLY A 18 5.10 -12.72 4.21
CA GLY A 18 3.77 -12.25 4.59
C GLY A 18 2.88 -11.79 3.44
N GLY A 19 3.19 -12.15 2.19
CA GLY A 19 2.36 -11.79 1.05
C GLY A 19 2.88 -12.23 -0.31
N ILE A 20 2.27 -11.69 -1.36
CA ILE A 20 2.63 -11.89 -2.76
C ILE A 20 3.75 -10.93 -3.14
N TYR A 21 4.78 -11.44 -3.82
CA TYR A 21 5.81 -10.60 -4.41
C TYR A 21 5.25 -9.81 -5.60
N ALA A 22 5.16 -8.50 -5.44
CA ALA A 22 4.60 -7.56 -6.42
C ALA A 22 5.67 -6.95 -7.33
N GLY A 23 6.91 -7.43 -7.27
CA GLY A 23 8.03 -6.93 -8.07
C GLY A 23 8.89 -5.89 -7.35
N ILE A 24 9.69 -5.15 -8.14
CA ILE A 24 10.58 -4.11 -7.64
C ILE A 24 9.89 -2.77 -7.82
N ALA A 25 9.73 -2.02 -6.73
CA ALA A 25 9.52 -0.58 -6.84
C ALA A 25 10.89 0.06 -7.16
N PRO A 26 11.09 0.65 -8.35
CA PRO A 26 12.39 1.20 -8.73
C PRO A 26 12.72 2.47 -7.92
N ALA A 27 14.01 2.79 -7.88
CA ALA A 27 14.49 4.02 -7.27
C ALA A 27 13.86 5.24 -7.96
N ARG A 28 13.26 6.14 -7.19
CA ARG A 28 12.58 7.35 -7.69
C ARG A 28 12.81 8.51 -6.72
N ASN A 29 13.13 9.69 -7.25
CA ASN A 29 13.23 10.95 -6.48
C ASN A 29 14.13 10.87 -5.24
N GLY A 30 15.24 10.12 -5.31
CA GLY A 30 16.18 9.94 -4.19
C GLY A 30 15.87 8.77 -3.26
N ASN A 31 14.70 8.13 -3.40
CA ASN A 31 14.38 6.89 -2.68
C ASN A 31 15.07 5.70 -3.34
N ALA A 32 15.62 4.79 -2.53
CA ALA A 32 16.20 3.54 -3.02
C ALA A 32 15.12 2.60 -3.59
N ALA A 33 15.54 1.70 -4.48
CA ALA A 33 14.69 0.62 -4.94
C ALA A 33 14.48 -0.43 -3.83
N TYR A 34 13.31 -1.08 -3.83
CA TYR A 34 12.97 -2.14 -2.88
C TYR A 34 12.07 -3.19 -3.55
N HIS A 35 12.09 -4.40 -3.00
CA HIS A 35 11.09 -5.39 -3.31
C HIS A 35 9.77 -5.02 -2.62
N LEU A 36 8.68 -5.02 -3.39
CA LEU A 36 7.33 -4.75 -2.92
C LEU A 36 6.60 -6.08 -2.68
N ILE A 37 5.96 -6.18 -1.51
CA ILE A 37 5.13 -7.32 -1.12
C ILE A 37 3.75 -6.78 -0.84
N ILE A 38 2.71 -7.39 -1.40
CA ILE A 38 1.31 -7.05 -1.11
C ILE A 38 0.62 -8.20 -0.37
N ALA A 39 -0.25 -7.88 0.58
CA ALA A 39 -1.06 -8.88 1.26
C ALA A 39 -1.92 -9.67 0.25
N ASP A 40 -1.98 -11.00 0.41
CA ASP A 40 -2.75 -11.89 -0.46
C ASP A 40 -4.26 -11.65 -0.35
N SER A 41 -4.73 -11.39 0.87
CA SER A 41 -6.11 -10.99 1.16
C SER A 41 -6.15 -9.54 1.63
N ASP A 42 -7.22 -8.83 1.30
CA ASP A 42 -7.52 -7.55 1.93
C ASP A 42 -8.01 -7.76 3.36
N ILE A 43 -7.90 -6.70 4.16
CA ILE A 43 -8.37 -6.71 5.55
C ILE A 43 -9.89 -6.54 5.57
N ASP A 44 -10.36 -5.43 5.01
CA ASP A 44 -11.77 -5.06 4.89
C ASP A 44 -11.88 -3.84 3.94
N SER A 45 -13.11 -3.40 3.67
CA SER A 45 -13.38 -2.09 3.08
C SER A 45 -13.55 -1.04 4.17
N LEU A 46 -12.60 -0.11 4.26
CA LEU A 46 -12.57 0.93 5.29
C LEU A 46 -12.55 2.33 4.69
N GLU A 47 -12.97 3.31 5.46
CA GLU A 47 -12.81 4.72 5.11
C GLU A 47 -11.32 5.10 5.12
N TRP A 48 -10.96 6.05 4.24
CA TRP A 48 -9.60 6.58 4.23
C TRP A 48 -9.35 7.48 5.44
N GLY A 49 -10.30 8.38 5.71
CA GLY A 49 -10.24 9.37 6.79
C GLY A 49 -11.30 10.46 6.65
N PRO A 50 -11.24 11.51 7.48
CA PRO A 50 -12.26 12.58 7.50
C PRO A 50 -12.16 13.51 6.28
N TYR A 51 -13.28 14.17 5.97
CA TYR A 51 -13.33 15.31 5.04
C TYR A 51 -12.76 16.59 5.65
N ASP A 52 -12.42 17.55 4.80
CA ASP A 52 -11.90 18.88 5.17
C ASP A 52 -10.65 18.84 6.07
N ASP A 53 -9.90 17.74 6.00
CA ASP A 53 -8.69 17.49 6.78
C ASP A 53 -7.47 17.36 5.86
N GLU A 54 -6.52 18.27 6.01
CA GLU A 54 -5.26 18.24 5.25
C GLU A 54 -4.23 17.37 6.00
N SER A 55 -3.62 16.44 5.29
CA SER A 55 -2.57 15.57 5.80
C SER A 55 -1.29 15.78 5.01
N SER A 56 -0.13 15.61 5.65
CA SER A 56 1.16 15.58 4.95
C SER A 56 1.37 14.31 4.11
N ALA A 57 0.48 13.32 4.23
CA ALA A 57 0.51 12.04 3.50
C ALA A 57 0.19 12.21 2.01
N THR A 58 1.06 12.88 1.26
CA THR A 58 0.86 13.27 -0.15
C THR A 58 1.83 12.57 -1.10
N SER A 59 2.81 11.81 -0.58
CA SER A 59 3.80 11.14 -1.41
C SER A 59 3.11 10.13 -2.34
N LEU A 60 3.53 10.09 -3.61
CA LEU A 60 3.02 9.09 -4.54
C LEU A 60 3.83 7.78 -4.50
N ILE A 61 5.00 7.77 -3.87
CA ILE A 61 5.98 6.67 -3.95
C ILE A 61 6.44 6.14 -2.59
N ASP A 62 6.02 6.75 -1.49
CA ASP A 62 6.41 6.36 -0.13
C ASP A 62 5.17 6.19 0.75
N GLY A 63 4.53 5.04 0.63
CA GLY A 63 3.36 4.69 1.42
C GLY A 63 3.67 4.53 2.90
N LEU A 64 4.91 4.17 3.25
CA LEU A 64 5.29 4.04 4.65
C LEU A 64 5.29 5.41 5.33
N ALA A 65 5.96 6.40 4.73
CA ALA A 65 5.99 7.76 5.27
C ALA A 65 4.58 8.37 5.34
N ASN A 66 3.76 8.16 4.31
CA ASN A 66 2.36 8.57 4.32
C ASN A 66 1.57 7.90 5.45
N THR A 67 1.67 6.58 5.58
CA THR A 67 0.95 5.82 6.61
C THR A 67 1.35 6.31 7.99
N GLN A 68 2.64 6.54 8.24
CA GLN A 68 3.13 7.10 9.50
C GLN A 68 2.50 8.48 9.79
N ALA A 69 2.49 9.39 8.82
CA ALA A 69 1.85 10.70 8.97
C ALA A 69 0.34 10.60 9.29
N LEU A 70 -0.37 9.65 8.68
CA LEU A 70 -1.78 9.41 8.96
C LEU A 70 -2.00 8.88 10.39
N LEU A 71 -1.12 8.00 10.88
CA LEU A 71 -1.21 7.48 12.25
C LEU A 71 -0.90 8.57 13.30
N GLU A 72 0.05 9.47 13.00
CA GLU A 72 0.42 10.58 13.87
C GLU A 72 -0.71 11.61 14.03
N SER A 73 -1.64 11.69 13.07
CA SER A 73 -2.83 12.56 13.16
C SER A 73 -3.91 12.06 14.14
N GLY A 74 -3.71 10.88 14.74
CA GLY A 74 -4.65 10.26 15.66
C GLY A 74 -5.54 9.19 15.01
N PRO A 75 -6.56 8.69 15.73
CA PRO A 75 -7.35 7.52 15.30
C PRO A 75 -8.47 7.89 14.31
N THR A 76 -8.15 8.66 13.28
CA THR A 76 -9.10 9.20 12.29
C THR A 76 -8.98 8.56 10.92
N HIS A 77 -7.95 7.73 10.68
CA HIS A 77 -7.63 7.14 9.38
C HIS A 77 -7.71 5.60 9.42
N PRO A 78 -8.91 5.00 9.44
CA PRO A 78 -9.07 3.58 9.74
C PRO A 78 -8.38 2.66 8.71
N ALA A 79 -8.34 3.03 7.42
CA ALA A 79 -7.59 2.27 6.43
C ALA A 79 -6.08 2.21 6.73
N ALA A 80 -5.48 3.32 7.12
CA ALA A 80 -4.06 3.39 7.48
C ALA A 80 -3.78 2.62 8.78
N GLN A 81 -4.66 2.75 9.78
CA GLN A 81 -4.56 2.02 11.04
C GLN A 81 -4.65 0.51 10.84
N ALA A 82 -5.61 0.04 10.04
CA ALA A 82 -5.75 -1.37 9.72
C ALA A 82 -4.52 -1.90 8.99
N ALA A 83 -4.01 -1.17 8.00
CA ALA A 83 -2.83 -1.59 7.27
C ALA A 83 -1.56 -1.66 8.13
N ALA A 84 -1.38 -0.71 9.05
CA ALA A 84 -0.25 -0.69 9.98
C ALA A 84 -0.36 -1.74 11.11
N ALA A 85 -1.59 -2.13 11.47
CA ALA A 85 -1.82 -3.20 12.46
C ALA A 85 -1.74 -4.61 11.85
N TYR A 86 -1.67 -4.73 10.52
CA TYR A 86 -1.59 -6.02 9.85
C TYR A 86 -0.28 -6.74 10.16
N ALA A 87 -0.40 -8.04 10.45
CA ALA A 87 0.73 -8.90 10.71
C ALA A 87 0.57 -10.22 9.95
N ALA A 88 1.66 -10.67 9.32
CA ALA A 88 1.71 -11.93 8.58
C ALA A 88 3.14 -12.49 8.59
N ASP A 89 3.28 -13.81 8.68
CA ASP A 89 4.58 -14.51 8.72
C ASP A 89 5.58 -13.94 9.75
N GLY A 90 5.08 -13.42 10.88
CA GLY A 90 5.92 -12.80 11.92
C GLY A 90 6.40 -11.37 11.61
N HIS A 91 5.98 -10.80 10.48
CA HIS A 91 6.22 -9.41 10.10
C HIS A 91 5.09 -8.48 10.55
N THR A 92 5.45 -7.27 10.97
CA THR A 92 4.52 -6.22 11.44
C THR A 92 4.86 -4.84 10.84
N ASP A 93 5.72 -4.81 9.82
CA ASP A 93 6.22 -3.62 9.13
C ASP A 93 5.38 -3.28 7.88
N PHE A 94 4.11 -3.67 7.87
CA PHE A 94 3.16 -3.38 6.80
C PHE A 94 2.61 -1.96 6.88
N TYR A 95 2.17 -1.44 5.74
CA TYR A 95 1.64 -0.08 5.61
C TYR A 95 0.63 0.01 4.46
N LEU A 96 -0.14 1.11 4.42
CA LEU A 96 -1.03 1.40 3.30
C LEU A 96 -0.18 1.93 2.13
N PRO A 97 -0.23 1.31 0.93
CA PRO A 97 0.65 1.68 -0.19
C PRO A 97 0.38 3.10 -0.69
N ALA A 98 1.41 3.81 -1.15
CA ALA A 98 1.21 5.02 -1.93
C ALA A 98 0.65 4.68 -3.32
N ALA A 99 0.09 5.68 -4.01
CA ALA A 99 -0.60 5.48 -5.28
C ALA A 99 0.27 4.78 -6.35
N ALA A 100 1.55 5.13 -6.47
CA ALA A 100 2.45 4.51 -7.44
C ALA A 100 2.93 3.11 -7.01
N GLU A 101 3.04 2.83 -5.71
CA GLU A 101 3.31 1.46 -5.23
C GLU A 101 2.14 0.54 -5.58
N LEU A 102 0.91 1.02 -5.39
CA LEU A 102 -0.29 0.26 -5.73
C LEU A 102 -0.38 0.02 -7.25
N TYR A 103 -0.02 1.00 -8.06
CA TYR A 103 0.01 0.86 -9.51
C TYR A 103 1.14 -0.07 -9.99
N GLU A 104 2.31 -0.03 -9.36
CA GLU A 104 3.40 -0.99 -9.59
C GLU A 104 2.93 -2.43 -9.32
N ALA A 105 2.22 -2.64 -8.21
CA ALA A 105 1.63 -3.94 -7.92
C ALA A 105 0.63 -4.36 -9.01
N TRP A 106 -0.26 -3.48 -9.45
CA TRP A 106 -1.22 -3.80 -10.52
C TRP A 106 -0.54 -4.15 -11.85
N LEU A 107 0.50 -3.42 -12.27
CA LEU A 107 1.26 -3.71 -13.49
C LEU A 107 1.87 -5.13 -13.48
N ASN A 108 2.18 -5.64 -12.29
CA ASN A 108 2.93 -6.86 -12.11
C ASN A 108 2.07 -8.09 -11.76
N LEU A 109 0.86 -7.92 -11.21
CA LEU A 109 0.13 -9.02 -10.57
C LEU A 109 -0.93 -9.73 -11.45
N ASP A 110 -0.90 -9.51 -12.77
CA ASP A 110 -1.94 -9.94 -13.72
C ASP A 110 -3.36 -9.47 -13.30
N ASP A 111 -4.42 -9.94 -13.99
CA ASP A 111 -5.80 -9.55 -13.71
C ASP A 111 -6.26 -10.07 -12.34
N ARG A 112 -6.18 -9.21 -11.33
CA ARG A 112 -6.69 -9.44 -9.98
C ARG A 112 -8.00 -8.66 -9.81
N PRO A 113 -9.16 -9.31 -9.65
CA PRO A 113 -10.44 -8.61 -9.53
C PRO A 113 -10.69 -8.06 -8.11
N TRP A 114 -9.70 -7.37 -7.53
CA TRP A 114 -9.77 -6.82 -6.17
C TRP A 114 -10.55 -5.51 -6.07
N GLY A 115 -10.97 -4.95 -7.20
CA GLY A 115 -11.77 -3.73 -7.26
C GLY A 115 -11.00 -2.50 -6.75
N TRP A 116 -11.75 -1.52 -6.24
CA TRP A 116 -11.20 -0.26 -5.76
C TRP A 116 -10.48 -0.43 -4.41
N THR A 117 -9.18 -0.17 -4.42
CA THR A 117 -8.28 -0.28 -3.28
C THR A 117 -7.71 1.10 -2.93
N TRP A 118 -7.67 1.41 -1.62
CA TRP A 118 -7.10 2.67 -1.15
C TRP A 118 -5.58 2.71 -1.35
N SER A 119 -5.09 3.89 -1.74
CA SER A 119 -3.70 4.27 -1.46
C SER A 119 -3.66 5.17 -0.22
N SER A 120 -2.47 5.38 0.34
CA SER A 120 -2.21 6.33 1.42
C SER A 120 -2.04 7.78 0.94
N SER A 121 -2.10 8.04 -0.36
CA SER A 121 -1.78 9.34 -0.95
C SER A 121 -3.02 10.25 -0.98
N GLN A 122 -3.03 11.26 -0.11
CA GLN A 122 -4.01 12.34 -0.14
C GLN A 122 -3.82 13.22 -1.39
N ARG A 123 -4.93 13.68 -1.98
CA ARG A 123 -4.90 14.66 -3.07
C ARG A 123 -5.50 16.00 -2.70
N THR A 124 -6.56 15.98 -1.90
CA THR A 124 -7.22 17.18 -1.37
C THR A 124 -7.66 16.91 0.06
N THR A 125 -8.09 17.96 0.76
CA THR A 125 -8.74 17.85 2.07
C THR A 125 -9.93 16.89 2.09
N SER A 126 -10.54 16.60 0.93
CA SER A 126 -11.77 15.83 0.79
C SER A 126 -11.62 14.54 -0.04
N SER A 127 -10.46 14.29 -0.63
CA SER A 127 -10.23 13.12 -1.49
C SER A 127 -8.82 12.54 -1.39
N ALA A 128 -8.76 11.22 -1.53
CA ALA A 128 -7.52 10.46 -1.63
C ALA A 128 -7.50 9.65 -2.94
N LEU A 129 -6.31 9.24 -3.35
CA LEU A 129 -6.11 8.42 -4.54
C LEU A 129 -6.46 6.95 -4.24
N CYS A 130 -7.15 6.31 -5.17
CA CYS A 130 -7.42 4.88 -5.17
C CYS A 130 -7.15 4.27 -6.55
N LEU A 131 -6.99 2.94 -6.59
CA LEU A 131 -6.78 2.16 -7.81
C LEU A 131 -7.87 1.11 -7.94
N ASN A 132 -8.46 0.99 -9.13
CA ASN A 132 -9.27 -0.17 -9.49
C ASN A 132 -8.37 -1.27 -10.07
N PHE A 133 -8.21 -2.38 -9.37
CA PHE A 133 -7.36 -3.48 -9.86
C PHE A 133 -7.93 -4.21 -11.08
N ALA A 134 -9.24 -4.10 -11.36
CA ALA A 134 -9.87 -4.76 -12.50
C ALA A 134 -9.44 -4.17 -13.86
N ASP A 135 -9.04 -2.89 -13.90
CA ASP A 135 -8.73 -2.19 -15.15
C ASP A 135 -7.55 -1.20 -15.06
N GLY A 136 -6.94 -1.04 -13.88
CA GLY A 136 -5.83 -0.12 -13.66
C GLY A 136 -6.25 1.34 -13.52
N THR A 137 -7.55 1.65 -13.43
CA THR A 137 -8.02 3.03 -13.31
C THR A 137 -7.60 3.63 -11.97
N GLN A 138 -6.79 4.68 -12.01
CA GLN A 138 -6.55 5.54 -10.86
C GLN A 138 -7.58 6.66 -10.80
N SER A 139 -8.15 6.91 -9.62
CA SER A 139 -9.18 7.93 -9.43
C SER A 139 -9.06 8.62 -8.08
N LEU A 140 -9.81 9.71 -7.94
CA LEU A 140 -10.07 10.37 -6.68
C LEU A 140 -11.36 9.81 -6.09
N SER A 141 -11.30 9.36 -4.86
CA SER A 141 -12.49 8.95 -4.12
C SER A 141 -12.62 9.81 -2.87
N GLY A 142 -13.87 10.16 -2.53
CA GLY A 142 -14.18 10.81 -1.26
C GLY A 142 -13.68 9.96 -0.08
N LYS A 143 -13.07 10.60 0.91
CA LYS A 143 -12.35 9.89 1.97
C LYS A 143 -13.24 9.05 2.89
N SER A 144 -14.54 9.38 3.01
CA SER A 144 -15.50 8.58 3.77
C SER A 144 -16.08 7.39 2.99
N TYR A 145 -15.68 7.16 1.74
CA TYR A 145 -16.10 5.95 1.05
C TYR A 145 -15.27 4.76 1.54
N ALA A 146 -15.95 3.65 1.84
CA ALA A 146 -15.28 2.40 2.14
C ALA A 146 -14.66 1.82 0.86
N ARG A 147 -13.35 1.53 0.88
CA ARG A 147 -12.61 0.84 -0.18
C ARG A 147 -11.70 -0.21 0.41
N SER A 148 -11.34 -1.21 -0.40
CA SER A 148 -10.48 -2.32 0.03
C SER A 148 -9.14 -1.79 0.57
N VAL A 149 -8.69 -2.40 1.67
CA VAL A 149 -7.39 -2.12 2.31
C VAL A 149 -6.49 -3.32 2.10
N ARG A 150 -5.48 -3.16 1.23
CA ARG A 150 -4.44 -4.15 0.96
C ARG A 150 -3.09 -3.62 1.42
N PRO A 151 -2.60 -4.05 2.59
CA PRO A 151 -1.31 -3.61 3.10
C PRO A 151 -0.19 -4.08 2.20
N VAL A 152 0.88 -3.29 2.14
CA VAL A 152 2.13 -3.65 1.49
C VAL A 152 3.28 -3.61 2.48
N ARG A 153 4.39 -4.24 2.11
CA ARG A 153 5.64 -4.23 2.87
C ARG A 153 6.80 -4.06 1.91
N LYS A 154 7.86 -3.39 2.36
CA LYS A 154 9.08 -3.16 1.59
C LYS A 154 10.24 -3.99 2.13
N VAL A 155 10.96 -4.66 1.24
CA VAL A 155 12.20 -5.36 1.55
C VAL A 155 13.34 -4.71 0.78
N PRO A 156 14.39 -4.18 1.43
CA PRO A 156 15.52 -3.57 0.74
C PRO A 156 16.20 -4.54 -0.24
N ILE A 157 16.63 -4.02 -1.39
CA ILE A 157 17.48 -4.77 -2.33
C ILE A 157 18.90 -4.79 -1.75
N GLN A 158 19.52 -5.96 -1.71
CA GLN A 158 20.90 -6.19 -1.24
C GLN A 158 21.93 -5.95 -2.32
#